data_AF-A0AAU2NTW1-F1
#
_entry.id   AF-A0AAU2NTW1-F1
#
_cell.length_a   1.000
_cell.length_b   1.000
_cell.length_c   1.000
_cell.angle_alpha   90.00
_cell.angle_beta   90.00
_cell.angle_gamma   90.00
#
_symmetry.space_group_name_H-M   'P 1'
#
loop_
_entity.id
_entity.type
_entity.pdbx_description
1 polymer ?
#
loop_
_entity_poly.entity_id
_entity_poly.type
_entity_poly.pdbx_seq_one_letter_code
_entity_poly.pdbx_strand_id
1 'polypeptide(L)'
;MSETVRAGFELAAVFDHVDPVTGPGFEPGHPRLAAGAEREAVARYLSAGTPVLLTPMLMDDVVDQERRGVVPMGYRTDGQWIWTDTVTYYLDEYGLAPEPGLLRHVLSRVDEPPAIPVPEVLERAVAFLLTPPEPADAAVWTVGQQG
;
A
#
# COMPACT_ATOMS: atom_id res chain seq x y z
N MET A 1 -5.96 -19.48 23.33
CA MET A 1 -4.99 -18.38 23.45
C MET A 1 -4.08 -18.47 22.22
N SER A 2 -4.57 -17.97 21.09
CA SER A 2 -3.90 -18.08 19.80
C SER A 2 -3.04 -16.84 19.59
N GLU A 3 -1.76 -16.97 19.89
CA GLU A 3 -0.74 -15.96 19.66
C GLU A 3 0.24 -16.49 18.61
N THR A 4 -0.17 -16.51 17.34
CA THR A 4 0.73 -16.87 16.23
C THR A 4 0.40 -16.08 14.97
N VAL A 5 0.57 -14.75 15.00
CA VAL A 5 1.03 -13.93 13.86
C VAL A 5 1.75 -12.71 14.46
N ARG A 6 3.07 -12.78 14.68
CA ARG A 6 3.87 -11.64 15.19
C ARG A 6 5.24 -11.47 14.51
N ALA A 7 5.42 -11.96 13.28
CA ALA A 7 6.72 -11.85 12.59
C ALA A 7 6.63 -11.64 11.06
N GLY A 8 5.67 -10.84 10.59
CA GLY A 8 5.53 -10.48 9.16
C GLY A 8 5.41 -8.96 8.95
N PHE A 9 5.61 -8.51 7.71
CA PHE A 9 5.27 -7.15 7.29
C PHE A 9 3.77 -7.03 7.05
N GLU A 10 3.22 -5.82 7.22
CA GLU A 10 1.88 -5.47 6.74
C GLU A 10 2.00 -4.77 5.38
N LEU A 11 1.29 -5.26 4.35
CA LEU A 11 1.28 -4.64 3.03
C LEU A 11 0.05 -3.74 2.91
N ALA A 12 0.30 -2.47 2.62
CA ALA A 12 -0.74 -1.47 2.51
C ALA A 12 -1.61 -1.68 1.25
N ALA A 13 -2.92 -1.78 1.45
CA ALA A 13 -3.88 -1.66 0.37
C ALA A 13 -3.89 -0.21 -0.16
N VAL A 14 -3.95 -0.07 -1.49
CA VAL A 14 -4.04 1.24 -2.16
C VAL A 14 -5.48 1.56 -2.51
N PHE A 15 -6.16 0.60 -3.15
CA PHE A 15 -7.48 0.76 -3.74
C PHE A 15 -8.52 0.04 -2.88
N ASP A 16 -9.74 0.57 -2.84
CA ASP A 16 -10.83 -0.02 -2.08
C ASP A 16 -11.36 -1.31 -2.73
N HIS A 17 -11.25 -1.39 -4.06
CA HIS A 17 -11.61 -2.58 -4.83
C HIS A 17 -10.70 -2.75 -6.05
N VAL A 18 -10.68 -3.99 -6.55
CA VAL A 18 -10.06 -4.35 -7.83
C VAL A 18 -11.06 -5.22 -8.59
N ASP A 19 -11.66 -4.66 -9.64
CA ASP A 19 -12.60 -5.38 -10.49
C ASP A 19 -11.86 -5.99 -11.71
N PRO A 20 -12.16 -7.24 -12.12
CA PRO A 20 -11.49 -7.88 -13.25
C PRO A 20 -11.69 -7.20 -14.61
N VAL A 21 -12.75 -6.40 -14.76
CA VAL A 21 -13.15 -5.75 -16.01
C VAL A 21 -12.80 -4.27 -15.98
N THR A 22 -13.15 -3.57 -14.90
CA THR A 22 -12.95 -2.12 -14.79
C THR A 22 -11.62 -1.73 -14.13
N GLY A 23 -10.94 -2.68 -13.51
CA GLY A 23 -9.65 -2.45 -12.84
C GLY A 23 -9.78 -1.93 -11.41
N PRO A 24 -8.68 -1.41 -10.83
CA PRO A 24 -8.67 -0.85 -9.48
C PRO A 24 -9.45 0.46 -9.37
N GLY A 25 -10.01 0.73 -8.18
CA GLY A 25 -10.75 1.97 -7.93
C GLY A 25 -10.90 2.34 -6.46
N PHE A 26 -11.32 3.58 -6.24
CA PHE A 26 -11.70 4.13 -4.94
C PHE A 26 -13.22 4.24 -4.84
N GLU A 27 -13.77 3.94 -3.67
CA GLU A 27 -15.18 4.15 -3.38
C GLU A 27 -15.50 5.66 -3.32
N PRO A 28 -16.72 6.09 -3.69
CA PRO A 28 -17.12 7.50 -3.61
C PRO A 28 -16.98 8.11 -2.20
N GLY A 29 -17.09 7.28 -1.16
CA GLY A 29 -16.94 7.66 0.24
C GLY A 29 -15.54 7.49 0.81
N HIS A 30 -14.53 7.21 -0.02
CA HIS A 30 -13.16 7.01 0.45
C HIS A 30 -12.68 8.21 1.28
N PRO A 31 -12.16 8.01 2.51
CA PRO A 31 -11.75 9.10 3.39
C PRO A 31 -10.69 10.00 2.75
N ARG A 32 -10.75 11.30 3.04
CA ARG A 32 -9.76 12.26 2.56
C ARG A 32 -9.17 13.07 3.69
N LEU A 33 -7.86 13.25 3.65
CA LEU A 33 -7.16 14.22 4.49
C LEU A 33 -7.28 15.60 3.87
N ALA A 34 -7.75 16.56 4.67
CA ALA A 34 -7.81 17.96 4.25
C ALA A 34 -6.40 18.47 3.93
N ALA A 35 -6.31 19.44 3.01
CA ALA A 35 -5.06 20.15 2.76
C ALA A 35 -4.59 20.82 4.07
N GLY A 36 -3.32 20.61 4.43
CA GLY A 36 -2.72 21.17 5.63
C GLY A 36 -1.62 20.28 6.22
N ALA A 37 -1.17 20.66 7.41
CA ALA A 37 0.01 20.09 8.05
C ALA A 37 -0.06 18.57 8.25
N GLU A 38 -1.25 18.02 8.56
CA GLU A 38 -1.42 16.57 8.75
C GLU A 38 -1.16 15.81 7.45
N ARG A 39 -1.82 16.19 6.35
CA ARG A 39 -1.61 15.57 5.03
C ARG A 39 -0.16 15.67 4.59
N GLU A 40 0.45 16.86 4.74
CA GLU A 40 1.85 17.08 4.41
C GLU A 40 2.80 16.22 5.27
N ALA A 41 2.47 16.01 6.54
CA ALA A 41 3.26 15.16 7.43
C ALA A 41 3.18 13.69 7.05
N VAL A 42 1.97 13.19 6.76
CA VAL A 42 1.76 11.81 6.30
C VAL A 42 2.48 11.59 4.96
N ALA A 43 2.33 12.48 3.99
CA ALA A 43 2.99 12.38 2.69
C ALA A 43 4.52 12.35 2.80
N ARG A 44 5.08 13.22 3.65
CA ARG A 44 6.52 13.26 3.92
C ARG A 44 7.03 11.97 4.54
N TYR A 45 6.29 11.40 5.51
CA TYR A 45 6.64 10.12 6.11
C TYR A 45 6.65 9.00 5.06
N LEU A 46 5.59 8.90 4.24
CA LEU A 46 5.47 7.87 3.21
C LEU A 46 6.58 7.98 2.15
N SER A 47 6.93 9.19 1.75
CA SER A 47 8.03 9.47 0.81
C SER A 47 9.41 9.19 1.39
N ALA A 48 9.57 9.29 2.71
CA ALA A 48 10.82 9.03 3.41
C ALA A 48 11.07 7.53 3.67
N GLY A 49 10.09 6.66 3.42
CA GLY A 49 10.25 5.21 3.56
C GLY A 49 11.42 4.66 2.73
N THR A 50 12.08 3.64 3.24
CA THR A 50 13.23 3.00 2.58
C THR A 50 12.76 2.23 1.35
N PRO A 51 13.32 2.48 0.14
CA PRO A 51 12.94 1.74 -1.05
C PRO A 51 13.22 0.23 -0.93
N VAL A 52 12.23 -0.59 -1.27
CA VAL A 52 12.33 -2.06 -1.32
C VAL A 52 12.46 -2.55 -2.77
N LEU A 53 11.58 -2.07 -3.64
CA LEU A 53 11.60 -2.33 -5.07
C LEU A 53 11.38 -1.03 -5.82
N LEU A 54 12.35 -0.63 -6.61
CA LEU A 54 12.25 0.52 -7.50
C LEU A 54 11.95 0.04 -8.92
N THR A 55 10.98 0.68 -9.55
CA THR A 55 10.59 0.40 -10.93
C THR A 55 10.34 1.71 -11.67
N PRO A 56 10.75 1.83 -12.95
CA PRO A 56 10.38 2.97 -13.78
C PRO A 56 8.94 2.86 -14.32
N MET A 57 8.24 1.73 -14.09
CA MET A 57 6.89 1.55 -14.57
C MET A 57 5.91 2.47 -13.83
N LEU A 58 5.02 3.10 -14.60
CA LEU A 58 3.98 3.99 -14.11
C LEU A 58 2.60 3.46 -14.54
N MET A 59 1.60 3.61 -13.68
CA MET A 59 0.21 3.33 -13.98
C MET A 59 -0.48 4.61 -14.48
N ASP A 60 -1.58 4.45 -15.21
CA ASP A 60 -2.51 5.54 -15.47
C ASP A 60 -3.26 5.91 -14.19
N ASP A 61 -3.65 7.18 -14.08
CA ASP A 61 -4.39 7.61 -12.92
C ASP A 61 -5.84 7.11 -12.96
N VAL A 62 -6.23 6.33 -11.94
CA VAL A 62 -7.58 5.76 -11.80
C VAL A 62 -8.64 6.80 -11.46
N VAL A 63 -8.24 7.96 -10.90
CA VAL A 63 -9.15 9.06 -10.55
C VAL A 63 -9.33 10.00 -11.74
N ASP A 64 -8.25 10.32 -12.44
CA ASP A 64 -8.26 11.16 -13.64
C ASP A 64 -7.67 10.39 -14.84
N GLN A 65 -8.54 9.70 -15.59
CA GLN A 65 -8.13 8.80 -16.67
C GLN A 65 -7.39 9.49 -17.83
N GLU A 66 -7.43 10.82 -17.92
CA GLU A 66 -6.68 11.59 -18.91
C GLU A 66 -5.18 11.64 -18.55
N ARG A 67 -4.82 11.44 -17.28
CA ARG A 67 -3.44 11.42 -16.80
C ARG A 67 -2.84 10.02 -16.96
N ARG A 68 -2.25 9.78 -18.12
CA ARG A 68 -1.66 8.49 -18.49
C ARG A 68 -0.21 8.35 -18.02
N GLY A 69 0.14 7.19 -17.46
CA GLY A 69 1.51 6.84 -17.07
C GLY A 69 2.16 7.84 -16.10
N VAL A 70 1.44 8.28 -15.06
CA VAL A 70 1.96 9.25 -14.06
C VAL A 70 2.11 8.66 -12.66
N VAL A 71 1.46 7.53 -12.39
CA VAL A 71 1.33 6.99 -11.03
C VAL A 71 2.49 6.02 -10.74
N PRO A 72 3.40 6.33 -9.79
CA PRO A 72 4.53 5.46 -9.50
C PRO A 72 4.12 4.17 -8.79
N MET A 73 4.83 3.08 -9.09
CA MET A 73 4.55 1.74 -8.56
C MET A 73 5.71 1.14 -7.76
N GLY A 74 6.67 1.96 -7.33
CA GLY A 74 7.75 1.53 -6.43
C GLY A 74 7.21 1.12 -5.07
N TYR A 75 7.93 0.25 -4.36
CA TYR A 75 7.59 -0.18 -3.00
C TYR A 75 8.58 0.40 -1.99
N ARG A 76 8.06 0.80 -0.84
CA ARG A 76 8.81 1.35 0.30
C ARG A 76 8.44 0.63 1.59
N THR A 77 9.31 0.76 2.58
CA THR A 77 9.09 0.21 3.93
C THR A 77 9.72 1.08 5.01
N ASP A 78 9.17 1.00 6.22
CA ASP A 78 9.80 1.45 7.46
C ASP A 78 10.20 0.29 8.39
N GLY A 79 10.19 -0.94 7.85
CA GLY A 79 10.52 -2.16 8.58
C GLY A 79 9.34 -2.83 9.26
N GLN A 80 8.15 -2.22 9.28
CA GLN A 80 6.91 -2.85 9.75
C GLN A 80 5.85 -2.89 8.65
N TRP A 81 5.67 -1.77 7.95
CA TRP A 81 4.78 -1.66 6.82
C TRP A 81 5.54 -1.68 5.50
N ILE A 82 4.91 -2.21 4.47
CA ILE A 82 5.31 -2.04 3.08
C ILE A 82 4.15 -1.32 2.38
N TRP A 83 4.45 -0.30 1.57
CA TRP A 83 3.45 0.41 0.77
C TRP A 83 4.02 0.76 -0.59
N THR A 84 3.15 1.00 -1.57
CA THR A 84 3.56 1.50 -2.86
C THR A 84 3.66 3.03 -2.85
N ASP A 85 4.52 3.59 -3.70
CA ASP A 85 4.56 5.04 -3.99
C ASP A 85 3.21 5.55 -4.54
N THR A 86 2.36 4.64 -5.04
CA THR A 86 0.98 4.91 -5.44
C THR A 86 0.16 5.48 -4.29
N VAL A 87 0.34 5.00 -3.06
CA VAL A 87 -0.34 5.54 -1.86
C VAL A 87 0.02 7.01 -1.67
N THR A 88 1.31 7.31 -1.75
CA THR A 88 1.83 8.67 -1.64
C THR A 88 1.26 9.57 -2.73
N TYR A 89 1.24 9.09 -3.98
CA TYR A 89 0.68 9.84 -5.12
C TYR A 89 -0.79 10.21 -4.89
N TYR A 90 -1.64 9.26 -4.51
CA TYR A 90 -3.07 9.53 -4.31
C TYR A 90 -3.35 10.43 -3.10
N LEU A 91 -2.52 10.32 -2.05
CA LEU A 91 -2.55 11.25 -0.94
C LEU A 91 -2.12 12.66 -1.38
N ASP A 92 -1.03 12.81 -2.13
CA ASP A 92 -0.49 14.11 -2.53
C ASP A 92 -1.30 14.81 -3.60
N GLU A 93 -1.90 14.07 -4.53
CA GLU A 93 -2.70 14.65 -5.60
C GLU A 93 -4.14 14.92 -5.13
N TYR A 94 -4.78 13.92 -4.51
CA TYR A 94 -6.23 13.94 -4.25
C TYR A 94 -6.59 14.02 -2.77
N GLY A 95 -5.62 13.90 -1.86
CA GLY A 95 -5.88 13.83 -0.43
C GLY A 95 -6.53 12.52 -0.02
N LEU A 96 -6.52 11.48 -0.87
CA LEU A 96 -7.07 10.17 -0.52
C LEU A 96 -6.23 9.59 0.62
N ALA A 97 -6.90 9.30 1.73
CA ALA A 97 -6.23 8.83 2.92
C ALA A 97 -5.63 7.43 2.66
N PRO A 98 -4.42 7.12 3.15
CA PRO A 98 -3.94 5.75 3.17
C PRO A 98 -4.91 4.85 3.92
N GLU A 99 -4.82 3.54 3.68
CA GLU A 99 -5.67 2.60 4.39
C GLU A 99 -5.55 2.77 5.93
N PRO A 100 -6.62 2.49 6.71
CA PRO A 100 -6.69 2.90 8.10
C PRO A 100 -5.56 2.37 8.99
N GLY A 101 -5.05 1.16 8.70
CA GLY A 101 -3.92 0.57 9.42
C GLY A 101 -2.65 1.37 9.22
N LEU A 102 -2.26 1.59 7.96
CA LEU A 102 -1.10 2.38 7.60
C LEU A 102 -1.23 3.83 8.10
N LEU A 103 -2.38 4.47 7.92
CA LEU A 103 -2.56 5.86 8.37
C LEU A 103 -2.35 6.00 9.87
N ARG A 104 -2.94 5.10 10.68
CA ARG A 104 -2.73 5.11 12.14
C ARG A 104 -1.27 4.90 12.50
N HIS A 105 -0.61 3.97 11.81
CA HIS A 105 0.81 3.68 12.02
C HIS A 105 1.68 4.91 11.73
N VAL A 106 1.44 5.60 10.61
CA VAL A 106 2.15 6.83 10.23
C VAL A 106 1.87 7.94 11.24
N LEU A 107 0.60 8.23 11.55
CA LEU A 107 0.22 9.30 12.49
C LEU A 107 0.81 9.11 13.89
N SER A 108 1.07 7.88 14.32
CA SER A 108 1.76 7.63 15.60
C SER A 108 3.27 7.96 15.58
N ARG A 109 3.83 8.26 14.40
CA ARG A 109 5.26 8.48 14.15
C ARG A 109 5.57 9.72 13.30
N VAL A 110 4.59 10.55 12.96
CA VAL A 110 4.80 11.70 12.04
C VAL A 110 5.85 12.72 12.51
N ASP A 111 6.13 12.76 13.81
CA ASP A 111 7.16 13.63 14.40
C ASP A 111 8.58 13.07 14.23
N GLU A 112 8.72 11.82 13.80
CA GLU A 112 9.99 11.13 13.59
C GLU A 112 10.11 10.67 12.12
N PRO A 113 11.31 10.74 11.52
CA PRO A 113 11.52 10.10 10.22
C PRO A 113 11.31 8.58 10.34
N PRO A 114 10.82 7.90 9.28
CA PRO A 114 10.70 6.45 9.30
C PRO A 114 12.06 5.82 9.62
N ALA A 115 12.04 4.79 10.46
CA ALA A 115 13.25 4.06 10.79
C ALA A 115 13.87 3.49 9.51
N ILE A 116 15.18 3.63 9.36
CA ILE A 116 15.93 2.97 8.29
C ILE A 116 16.12 1.51 8.72
N PRO A 117 15.51 0.54 8.04
CA PRO A 117 15.63 -0.86 8.44
C PRO A 117 17.06 -1.36 8.25
N VAL A 118 17.49 -2.27 9.14
CA VAL A 118 18.74 -2.99 8.94
C VAL A 118 18.65 -3.89 7.70
N PRO A 119 19.78 -4.24 7.04
CA PRO A 119 19.77 -4.99 5.78
C PRO A 119 18.96 -6.28 5.83
N GLU A 120 18.98 -7.02 6.94
CA GLU A 120 18.25 -8.27 7.11
C GLU A 120 16.72 -8.08 7.15
N VAL A 121 16.25 -6.89 7.55
CA VAL A 121 14.83 -6.52 7.44
C VAL A 121 14.49 -6.23 5.99
N LEU A 122 15.36 -5.50 5.27
CA LEU A 122 15.13 -5.16 3.86
C LEU A 122 15.11 -6.42 2.98
N GLU A 123 16.03 -7.36 3.19
CA GLU A 123 16.04 -8.65 2.48
C GLU A 123 14.74 -9.43 2.70
N ARG A 124 14.22 -9.45 3.93
CA ARG A 124 12.93 -10.08 4.23
C ARG A 124 11.76 -9.35 3.58
N ALA A 125 11.82 -8.02 3.48
CA ALA A 125 10.78 -7.23 2.80
C ALA A 125 10.76 -7.54 1.30
N VAL A 126 11.92 -7.65 0.67
CA VAL A 126 12.04 -8.09 -0.75
C VAL A 126 11.48 -9.51 -0.90
N ALA A 127 11.90 -10.45 -0.05
CA ALA A 127 11.40 -11.82 -0.08
C ALA A 127 9.87 -11.90 0.10
N PHE A 128 9.31 -11.08 0.98
CA PHE A 128 7.87 -10.97 1.22
C PHE A 128 7.11 -10.48 -0.03
N LEU A 129 7.65 -9.52 -0.79
CA LEU A 129 7.01 -9.04 -2.02
C LEU A 129 7.12 -10.02 -3.19
N LEU A 130 8.23 -10.75 -3.29
CA LEU A 130 8.48 -11.67 -4.39
C LEU A 130 7.91 -13.07 -4.17
N THR A 131 7.60 -13.42 -2.92
CA THR A 131 6.99 -14.68 -2.55
C THR A 131 5.52 -14.42 -2.25
N PRO A 132 4.60 -14.60 -3.22
CA PRO A 132 3.19 -14.53 -2.91
C PRO A 132 2.90 -15.53 -1.77
N PRO A 133 2.10 -15.18 -0.75
CA PRO A 133 1.70 -16.17 0.24
C PRO A 133 1.06 -17.33 -0.54
N GLU A 134 1.55 -18.56 -0.32
CA GLU A 134 0.88 -19.76 -0.79
C GLU A 134 -0.61 -19.58 -0.47
N PRO A 135 -1.52 -19.73 -1.45
CA PRO A 135 -2.94 -19.59 -1.17
C PRO A 135 -3.25 -20.54 -0.02
N ALA A 136 -3.50 -19.98 1.17
CA ALA A 136 -3.82 -20.76 2.35
C ALA A 136 -4.93 -21.73 1.96
N ASP A 137 -4.74 -23.02 2.20
CA ASP A 137 -5.67 -24.12 1.92
C ASP A 137 -7.15 -23.71 2.06
N ALA A 138 -7.76 -23.22 0.96
CA ALA A 138 -9.20 -23.08 0.71
C ALA A 138 -9.46 -22.15 -0.49
N ALA A 139 -9.16 -22.63 -1.69
CA ALA A 139 -10.02 -22.32 -2.84
C ALA A 139 -10.78 -23.60 -3.23
N VAL A 140 -11.65 -24.08 -2.33
CA VAL A 140 -12.71 -25.02 -2.71
C VAL A 140 -13.82 -24.21 -3.38
N TRP A 141 -13.56 -23.75 -4.61
CA TRP A 141 -14.64 -23.41 -5.53
C TRP A 141 -14.94 -24.65 -6.37
N THR A 142 -15.90 -25.45 -5.92
CA THR A 142 -16.53 -26.44 -6.80
C THR A 142 -17.53 -25.67 -7.66
N VAL A 143 -17.18 -25.44 -8.93
CA VAL A 143 -18.15 -24.97 -9.93
C VAL A 143 -19.27 -26.00 -10.00
N GLY A 144 -20.51 -25.53 -9.81
CA GLY A 144 -21.71 -26.36 -9.80
C GLY A 144 -21.79 -27.25 -11.02
N GLN A 145 -22.05 -28.54 -10.78
CA GLN A 145 -22.48 -29.45 -11.83
C GLN A 145 -23.81 -28.95 -12.41
N GLN A 146 -23.75 -28.74 -13.72
CA GLN A 146 -24.81 -28.78 -14.72
C GLN A 146 -25.99 -29.67 -14.31
N GLY A 147 -27.20 -29.13 -14.40
CA GLY A 147 -28.44 -29.92 -14.42
C GLY A 147 -28.69 -30.57 -15.77
#